data_AF-A0A3D3C0B9-F1
#
_entry.id   AF-A0A3D3C0B9-F1
#
_cell.length_a   1.000
_cell.length_b   1.000
_cell.length_c   1.000
_cell.angle_alpha   90.00
_cell.angle_beta   90.00
_cell.angle_gamma   90.00
#
_symmetry.space_group_name_H-M   'P 1'
#
loop_
_entity.id
_entity.type
_entity.pdbx_description
1 polymer ?
#
loop_
_entity_poly.entity_id
_entity_poly.type
_entity_poly.pdbx_seq_one_letter_code
_entity_poly.pdbx_strand_id
1 'polypeptide(L)' 'MSRLFIFLQYLLPHHALSRLTGKFAEGRFSKNLLISLFISRYQVDLSDAENEDPEAFESFNAFFTRALKPTARP' A
#
# COMPACT_ATOMS: atom_id res chain seq x y z
N MET A 1 -3.64 17.19 17.21
CA MET A 1 -2.42 16.35 17.28
C MET A 1 -1.67 16.69 18.55
N SER A 2 -1.32 15.70 19.38
CA SER A 2 -0.59 15.94 20.64
C SER A 2 0.88 16.31 20.36
N ARG A 3 1.49 17.14 21.20
CA ARG A 3 2.91 17.55 21.07
C ARG A 3 3.86 16.33 21.06
N LEU A 4 3.48 15.26 21.76
CA LEU A 4 4.21 14.00 21.80
C LEU A 4 4.26 13.30 20.43
N PHE A 5 3.13 13.24 19.70
CA PHE A 5 3.09 12.64 18.37
C PHE A 5 4.03 13.35 17.38
N ILE A 6 4.03 14.68 17.43
CA ILE A 6 4.90 15.52 16.58
C ILE A 6 6.37 15.28 16.93
N PHE A 7 6.71 15.22 18.22
CA PHE A 7 8.07 14.94 18.67
C PHE A 7 8.58 13.57 18.18
N LEU A 8 7.74 12.53 18.28
CA LEU A 8 8.07 11.21 17.75
C LEU A 8 8.27 11.21 16.23
N GLN A 9 7.46 11.99 15.49
CA GLN A 9 7.65 12.15 14.05
C GLN A 9 9.01 12.79 13.74
N TYR A 10 9.46 13.81 14.47
CA TYR A 10 10.78 14.42 14.27
C TYR A 10 11.95 13.45 14.51
N LEU A 11 11.81 12.54 15.47
CA LEU A 11 12.85 11.54 15.77
C LEU A 11 12.88 10.37 14.78
N LEU A 12 11.82 10.17 14.01
CA LEU A 12 11.69 9.04 13.12
C LEU A 12 12.74 9.13 11.99
N PRO A 13 13.52 8.06 11.72
CA PRO A 13 14.44 8.03 10.60
C PRO A 13 13.67 7.78 9.28
N HIS A 14 12.99 8.81 8.79
CA HIS A 14 12.04 8.73 7.66
C HIS A 14 12.63 8.05 6.42
N HIS A 15 13.88 8.35 6.05
CA HIS A 15 14.52 7.73 4.88
C HIS A 15 14.80 6.23 5.07
N ALA A 16 15.23 5.82 6.26
CA ALA A 16 15.45 4.42 6.56
C ALA A 16 14.11 3.67 6.57
N LEU A 17 13.09 4.24 7.21
CA LEU A 17 11.75 3.66 7.23
C LEU A 17 11.19 3.50 5.82
N SER A 18 11.26 4.56 5.00
CA SER A 18 10.80 4.55 3.60
C SER A 18 11.50 3.48 2.77
N ARG A 19 12.82 3.33 2.91
CA ARG A 19 13.59 2.28 2.21
C ARG A 19 13.20 0.88 2.69
N LEU A 20 12.98 0.69 3.98
CA LEU A 20 12.54 -0.60 4.52
C LEU A 20 11.16 -0.97 3.99
N THR A 21 10.20 -0.05 4.05
CA THR A 21 8.84 -0.29 3.52
C THR A 21 8.88 -0.59 2.02
N GLY A 22 9.72 0.10 1.25
CA GLY A 22 9.91 -0.18 -0.18
C GLY A 22 10.39 -1.62 -0.44
N LYS A 23 11.42 -2.07 0.29
CA LYS A 23 11.93 -3.45 0.18
C LYS A 23 10.87 -4.50 0.51
N PHE A 24 10.05 -4.26 1.54
CA PHE A 24 8.95 -5.16 1.90
C PHE A 24 7.82 -5.14 0.86
N ALA A 25 7.56 -3.99 0.24
CA ALA A 25 6.53 -3.84 -0.77
C ALA A 25 6.90 -4.54 -2.09
N GLU A 26 8.19 -4.64 -2.41
CA GLU A 26 8.72 -5.37 -3.58
C GLU A 26 8.82 -6.88 -3.34
N GLY A 27 8.87 -7.33 -2.08
CA GLY A 27 9.00 -8.74 -1.73
C GLY A 27 7.74 -9.57 -2.07
N ARG A 28 7.91 -10.68 -2.80
CA ARG A 28 6.81 -11.60 -3.15
C ARG A 28 6.17 -12.29 -1.95
N PHE A 29 6.95 -12.57 -0.89
CA PHE A 29 6.47 -13.30 0.29
C PHE A 29 5.50 -12.47 1.16
N SER A 30 5.72 -11.15 1.24
CA SER A 30 4.91 -10.24 2.06
C SER A 30 3.69 -9.66 1.31
N LYS A 31 3.61 -9.83 -0.02
CA LYS A 31 2.63 -9.13 -0.86
C LYS A 31 1.18 -9.38 -0.43
N ASN A 32 0.75 -10.63 -0.27
CA ASN A 32 -0.65 -10.96 0.01
C ASN A 32 -1.06 -10.46 1.41
N LEU A 33 -0.15 -10.52 2.38
CA LEU A 33 -0.38 -9.97 3.72
C LEU A 33 -0.51 -8.44 3.68
N LEU A 34 0.41 -7.75 3.00
CA LEU A 34 0.37 -6.29 2.88
C LEU A 34 -0.87 -5.80 2.12
N ILE A 35 -1.24 -6.48 1.03
CA ILE A 35 -2.42 -6.15 0.22
C ILE A 35 -3.70 -6.34 1.04
N SER A 36 -3.88 -7.49 1.70
CA SER A 36 -5.08 -7.76 2.52
C SER A 36 -5.21 -6.82 3.72
N LEU A 37 -4.10 -6.50 4.40
CA LEU A 37 -4.07 -5.49 5.45
C LEU A 37 -4.43 -4.11 4.92
N PHE A 38 -3.95 -3.75 3.73
CA PHE A 38 -4.24 -2.45 3.13
C PHE A 38 -5.71 -2.33 2.70
N ILE A 39 -6.25 -3.36 2.06
CA ILE A 39 -7.66 -3.41 1.66
C ILE A 39 -8.57 -3.27 2.89
N SER A 40 -8.32 -4.06 3.95
CA SER A 40 -9.12 -3.99 5.17
C SER A 40 -8.96 -2.67 5.93
N ARG A 41 -7.75 -2.11 6.00
CA ARG A 41 -7.49 -0.87 6.76
C ARG A 41 -8.03 0.38 6.08
N TYR A 42 -8.00 0.42 4.74
CA TYR A 42 -8.39 1.59 3.95
C TYR A 42 -9.71 1.39 3.20
N GLN A 43 -10.37 0.23 3.36
CA GLN A 43 -11.62 -0.11 2.70
C GLN A 43 -11.51 0.09 1.18
N VAL A 44 -10.44 -0.46 0.60
CA VAL A 44 -10.15 -0.28 -0.83
C VAL A 44 -11.20 -1.00 -1.66
N ASP A 45 -11.86 -0.25 -2.53
CA ASP A 45 -12.72 -0.81 -3.56
C ASP A 45 -11.87 -1.29 -4.75
N LEU A 46 -12.02 -2.57 -5.08
CA LEU A 46 -11.37 -3.21 -6.22
C LEU A 46 -12.25 -3.29 -7.46
N SER A 47 -13.55 -2.97 -7.36
CA SER A 47 -14.47 -3.00 -8.50
C SER A 47 -14.11 -1.98 -9.60
N ASP A 48 -13.37 -0.93 -9.24
CA ASP A 48 -12.82 0.05 -10.19
C ASP A 48 -11.48 -0.38 -10.80
N ALA A 49 -10.83 -1.42 -10.28
CA ALA A 49 -9.55 -1.89 -10.79
C ALA A 49 -9.74 -2.71 -12.07
N GLU A 50 -8.78 -2.63 -12.99
CA GLU A 50 -8.76 -3.48 -14.19
C GLU A 50 -8.57 -4.96 -13.82
N ASN A 51 -7.77 -5.22 -12.78
CA ASN A 51 -7.66 -6.53 -12.14
C ASN A 51 -8.24 -6.45 -10.73
N GLU A 52 -9.36 -7.15 -10.52
CA GLU A 52 -10.07 -7.18 -9.24
C GLU A 52 -9.53 -8.23 -8.27
N ASP A 53 -8.65 -9.15 -8.72
CA ASP A 53 -8.06 -10.18 -7.88
C ASP A 53 -6.83 -9.64 -7.12
N PRO A 54 -6.90 -9.46 -5.78
CA PRO A 54 -5.78 -8.95 -5.00
C PRO A 54 -4.58 -9.91 -4.94
N GLU A 55 -4.76 -11.22 -5.18
CA GLU A 55 -3.66 -12.19 -5.15
C GLU A 55 -2.90 -12.28 -6.47
N ALA A 56 -3.49 -11.77 -7.56
CA ALA A 56 -2.89 -11.76 -8.90
C ALA A 56 -1.72 -10.77 -9.04
N PHE A 57 -1.60 -9.77 -8.14
CA PHE A 57 -0.51 -8.79 -8.20
C PHE A 57 0.83 -9.39 -7.76
N GLU A 58 1.91 -9.15 -8.51
CA GLU A 58 3.23 -9.72 -8.20
C GLU A 58 3.91 -9.17 -6.94
N SER A 59 3.52 -7.97 -6.51
CA SER A 59 4.05 -7.27 -5.35
C SER A 59 3.01 -6.30 -4.79
N PHE A 60 3.24 -5.77 -3.58
CA PHE A 60 2.36 -4.73 -3.04
C PHE A 60 2.43 -3.45 -3.89
N ASN A 61 3.59 -3.10 -4.44
CA ASN A 61 3.74 -1.95 -5.33
C ASN A 61 2.90 -2.09 -6.61
N ALA A 62 2.84 -3.29 -7.18
CA ALA A 62 2.00 -3.58 -8.35
C ALA A 62 0.50 -3.36 -8.02
N PHE A 63 0.05 -3.80 -6.85
CA PHE A 63 -1.30 -3.51 -6.36
C PHE A 63 -1.54 -2.01 -6.09
N PHE A 64 -0.56 -1.33 -5.48
CA PHE A 64 -0.67 0.09 -5.12
C PHE A 64 -0.79 0.99 -6.37
N THR A 65 -0.14 0.59 -7.45
CA THR A 65 -0.15 1.27 -8.76
C THR A 65 -1.09 0.60 -9.77
N ARG A 66 -2.03 -0.23 -9.31
CA ARG A 66 -2.95 -0.97 -10.19
C ARG A 66 -3.68 -0.05 -11.16
N ALA A 67 -3.85 -0.52 -12.39
CA ALA A 67 -4.66 0.16 -13.39
C ALA A 67 -6.13 0.17 -12.95
N LEU A 68 -6.81 1.28 -13.23
CA LEU A 68 -8.25 1.39 -13.07
C LEU A 68 -8.94 1.13 -14.41
N LYS A 69 -10.19 0.67 -14.38
CA LYS A 69 -11.03 0.55 -15.56
C LYS A 69 -11.13 1.91 -16.26
N PRO A 70 -11.17 1.97 -17.61
CA PRO A 70 -11.30 3.23 -18.34
C PRO A 70 -12.52 4.06 -17.93
N THR A 71 -13.58 3.40 -17.46
CA THR A 71 -14.84 4.03 -17.03
C THR A 71 -14.85 4.47 -15.57
N ALA A 72 -13.84 4.12 -14.77
CA ALA A 72 -13.82 4.42 -13.33
C ALA A 72 -13.66 5.91 -13.03
N ARG A 73 -13.16 6.69 -13.99
CA ARG A 73 -12.92 8.13 -13.88
C ARG A 73 -13.41 8.85 -15.14
N PRO A 74 -14.73 9.02 -15.32
CA PRO A 74 -15.30 9.77 -16.44
C PRO A 74 -15.09 11.29 -16.32
#